data_AF-Q8HYX4-F1
#
_entry.id   AF-Q8HYX4-F1
#
_cell.length_a   1.000
_cell.length_b   1.000
_cell.length_c   1.000
_cell.angle_alpha   90.00
_cell.angle_beta   90.00
_cell.angle_gamma   90.00
#
_symmetry.space_group_name_H-M   'P 1'
#
loop_
_entity.id
_entity.type
_entity.pdbx_description
1 polymer ?
#
loop_
_entity_poly.entity_id
_entity_poly.type
_entity_poly.pdbx_seq_one_letter_code
_entity_poly.pdbx_strand_id
1 'polypeptide(L)'
;NFMDGLKDGIILCEFINKLQPGSVKKVNESTQNWHQLENIGNFIKAITKYGVKPHDIFEANDLFENTNHTQVQSTLLALASMAKTKGNKVNVGVKYAEKQERKFEPEKLREGRNIIGLQMGTNKFASQQGMTAYGTRRHLYDPK
;
A
#
# COMPACT_ATOMS: atom_id res chain seq x y z
N ASN A 1 18.23 -24.15 1.86
CA ASN A 1 18.10 -22.74 2.28
C ASN A 1 17.15 -22.05 1.31
N PHE A 2 16.15 -21.29 1.76
CA PHE A 2 15.12 -20.74 0.87
C PHE A 2 15.68 -19.71 -0.12
N MET A 3 16.56 -18.81 0.33
CA MET A 3 17.11 -17.74 -0.52
C MET A 3 18.06 -18.26 -1.60
N ASP A 4 18.86 -19.28 -1.28
CA ASP A 4 19.78 -19.88 -2.26
C ASP A 4 19.04 -20.49 -3.46
N GLY A 5 17.81 -20.99 -3.25
CA GLY A 5 16.97 -21.50 -4.33
C GLY A 5 16.32 -20.42 -5.20
N LEU A 6 16.26 -19.17 -4.74
CA LEU A 6 15.73 -18.04 -5.51
C LEU A 6 16.82 -17.27 -6.27
N LYS A 7 18.09 -17.47 -5.90
CA LYS A 7 19.23 -16.71 -6.39
C LYS A 7 19.49 -16.86 -7.90
N ASP A 8 19.09 -17.97 -8.49
CA ASP A 8 19.17 -18.19 -9.94
C ASP A 8 18.11 -17.38 -10.74
N GLY A 9 17.10 -16.85 -10.05
CA GLY A 9 15.98 -16.12 -10.64
C GLY A 9 15.01 -16.97 -11.47
N ILE A 10 15.22 -18.29 -11.59
CA ILE A 10 14.41 -19.19 -12.43
C ILE A 10 13.03 -19.35 -11.81
N ILE A 11 12.98 -19.73 -10.53
CA ILE A 11 11.74 -19.90 -9.77
C ILE A 11 10.91 -18.61 -9.75
N LEU A 12 11.58 -17.45 -9.66
CA LEU A 12 10.92 -16.15 -9.68
C LEU A 12 10.25 -15.87 -11.03
N CYS A 13 10.97 -16.13 -12.13
CA CYS A 13 10.41 -15.97 -13.47
C CYS A 13 9.24 -16.92 -13.74
N GLU A 14 9.34 -18.18 -13.30
CA GLU A 14 8.25 -19.14 -13.38
C GLU A 14 7.04 -18.72 -12.54
N PHE A 15 7.29 -18.19 -11.34
CA PHE A 15 6.24 -17.75 -10.44
C PHE A 15 5.38 -16.65 -11.06
N ILE A 16 6.00 -15.59 -11.61
CA ILE A 16 5.24 -14.52 -12.25
C ILE A 16 4.55 -14.99 -13.55
N ASN A 17 5.14 -15.93 -14.28
CA ASN A 17 4.52 -16.53 -15.46
C ASN A 17 3.28 -17.38 -15.11
N LYS A 18 3.26 -18.04 -13.95
CA LYS A 18 2.06 -18.72 -13.43
C LYS A 18 0.97 -17.74 -13.03
N LEU A 19 1.33 -16.56 -12.51
CA LEU A 19 0.37 -15.52 -12.13
C LEU A 19 -0.19 -14.77 -13.34
N GLN A 20 0.66 -14.50 -14.33
CA GLN A 20 0.31 -13.81 -15.56
C GLN A 20 1.14 -14.41 -16.72
N PRO A 21 0.53 -15.25 -17.56
CA PRO A 21 1.22 -15.88 -18.69
C PRO A 21 1.87 -14.84 -19.61
N GLY A 22 3.10 -15.11 -20.05
CA GLY A 22 3.85 -14.24 -20.96
C GLY A 22 4.51 -13.02 -20.29
N SER A 23 4.60 -12.98 -18.96
CA SER A 23 5.28 -11.90 -18.23
C SER A 23 6.80 -11.91 -18.46
N VAL A 24 7.41 -13.09 -18.46
CA VAL A 24 8.82 -13.31 -18.80
C VAL A 24 8.89 -14.26 -20.01
N LYS A 25 9.44 -13.77 -21.12
CA LYS A 25 9.47 -14.51 -22.41
C LYS A 25 10.50 -15.63 -22.44
N LYS A 26 11.67 -15.40 -21.85
CA LYS A 26 12.79 -16.34 -21.84
C LYS A 26 13.40 -16.35 -20.44
N VAL A 27 13.57 -17.55 -19.90
CA VAL A 27 14.26 -17.79 -18.63
C VAL A 27 15.58 -18.49 -18.95
N ASN A 28 16.67 -17.99 -18.39
CA ASN A 28 17.99 -18.58 -18.60
C ASN A 28 18.30 -19.60 -17.50
N GLU A 29 18.67 -20.82 -17.86
CA GLU A 29 18.96 -21.90 -16.89
C GLU A 29 20.47 -22.07 -16.62
N SER A 30 21.30 -21.24 -17.24
CA SER A 30 22.76 -21.34 -17.10
C SER A 30 23.24 -20.89 -15.71
N THR A 31 24.32 -21.51 -15.24
CA THR A 31 24.98 -21.18 -13.96
C THR A 31 25.79 -19.87 -13.97
N GLN A 32 25.76 -19.13 -15.08
CA GLN A 32 26.53 -17.89 -15.23
C GLN A 32 25.88 -16.74 -14.45
N ASN A 33 26.67 -16.02 -13.65
CA ASN A 33 26.20 -14.94 -12.78
C ASN A 33 25.35 -13.89 -13.50
N TRP A 34 25.74 -13.50 -14.72
CA TRP A 34 25.02 -12.50 -15.50
C TRP A 34 23.64 -12.98 -15.97
N HIS A 35 23.48 -14.29 -16.23
CA HIS A 35 22.17 -14.88 -16.56
C HIS A 35 21.25 -14.90 -15.34
N GLN A 36 21.79 -15.16 -14.15
CA GLN A 36 21.03 -15.12 -12.89
C GLN A 36 20.54 -13.68 -12.61
N LEU A 37 21.42 -12.70 -12.74
CA LEU A 37 21.07 -11.28 -12.62
C LEU A 37 20.04 -10.85 -13.67
N GLU A 38 20.14 -11.34 -14.90
CA GLU A 38 19.17 -11.06 -15.96
C GLU A 38 17.78 -11.64 -15.62
N ASN A 39 17.70 -12.87 -15.11
CA ASN A 39 16.45 -13.47 -14.66
C ASN A 39 15.80 -12.65 -13.54
N ILE A 40 16.58 -12.26 -12.52
CA ILE A 40 16.10 -11.44 -11.41
C ILE A 40 15.59 -10.08 -11.94
N GLY A 41 16.35 -9.44 -12.83
CA GLY A 41 15.95 -8.19 -13.46
C GLY A 41 14.67 -8.30 -14.29
N ASN A 42 14.49 -9.41 -15.01
CA ASN A 42 13.27 -9.70 -15.76
C ASN A 42 12.06 -9.89 -14.85
N PHE A 43 12.24 -10.58 -13.72
CA PHE A 43 11.22 -10.70 -12.69
C PHE A 43 10.82 -9.34 -12.10
N ILE A 44 11.78 -8.50 -11.71
CA ILE A 44 11.53 -7.14 -11.18
C ILE A 44 10.70 -6.30 -12.16
N LYS A 45 11.06 -6.32 -13.45
CA LYS A 45 10.28 -5.65 -14.51
C LYS A 45 8.86 -6.20 -14.62
N ALA A 46 8.71 -7.52 -14.55
CA ALA A 46 7.42 -8.20 -14.65
C ALA A 46 6.48 -7.85 -13.47
N ILE A 47 6.97 -7.85 -12.24
CA ILE A 47 6.15 -7.52 -11.06
C ILE A 47 5.78 -6.03 -10.99
N THR A 48 6.66 -5.16 -11.49
CA THR A 48 6.38 -3.73 -11.65
C THR A 48 5.20 -3.54 -12.62
N LYS A 49 5.23 -4.21 -13.77
CA LYS A 49 4.11 -4.22 -14.73
C LYS A 49 2.87 -4.91 -14.19
N TYR A 50 3.02 -5.89 -13.30
CA TYR A 50 1.91 -6.55 -12.64
C TYR A 50 1.16 -5.63 -11.68
N GLY A 51 1.79 -4.54 -11.21
CA GLY A 51 1.18 -3.51 -10.38
C GLY A 51 1.71 -3.46 -8.95
N VAL A 52 2.77 -4.19 -8.62
CA VAL A 52 3.47 -4.03 -7.34
C VAL A 52 4.11 -2.65 -7.31
N LYS A 53 3.98 -1.94 -6.18
CA LYS A 53 4.46 -0.56 -6.08
C LYS A 53 5.99 -0.55 -6.03
N PRO A 54 6.67 0.44 -6.64
CA PRO A 54 8.13 0.48 -6.70
C PRO A 54 8.85 0.41 -5.34
N HIS A 55 8.24 0.96 -4.28
CA HIS A 55 8.80 0.90 -2.92
C HIS A 55 8.73 -0.48 -2.28
N ASP A 56 7.85 -1.35 -2.75
CA ASP A 56 7.71 -2.72 -2.25
C ASP A 56 8.62 -3.69 -3.01
N ILE A 57 9.42 -3.23 -3.98
CA ILE A 57 10.24 -4.06 -4.87
C ILE A 57 11.70 -4.06 -4.40
N PHE A 58 12.31 -5.23 -4.34
CA PHE A 58 13.73 -5.42 -4.03
C PHE A 58 14.64 -5.17 -5.25
N GLU A 59 15.92 -4.89 -5.00
CA GLU A 59 16.95 -4.70 -6.03
C GLU A 59 17.65 -6.01 -6.37
N ALA A 60 18.16 -6.18 -7.60
CA ALA A 60 18.78 -7.45 -8.01
C ALA A 60 19.92 -7.91 -7.07
N ASN A 61 20.68 -6.95 -6.51
CA ASN A 61 21.75 -7.21 -5.56
C ASN A 61 21.23 -7.74 -4.20
N ASP A 62 20.04 -7.34 -3.77
CA ASP A 62 19.42 -7.78 -2.50
C ASP A 62 19.32 -9.30 -2.41
N LEU A 63 19.02 -9.92 -3.55
CA LEU A 63 18.90 -11.37 -3.68
C LEU A 63 20.22 -12.02 -4.14
N PHE A 64 20.94 -11.41 -5.08
CA PHE A 64 22.15 -12.01 -5.64
C PHE A 64 23.32 -12.01 -4.65
N GLU A 65 23.55 -10.91 -3.95
CA GLU A 65 24.63 -10.76 -2.98
C GLU A 65 24.20 -11.05 -1.55
N ASN A 66 22.93 -11.42 -1.34
CA ASN A 66 22.33 -11.67 -0.02
C ASN A 66 22.39 -10.45 0.92
N THR A 67 22.31 -9.23 0.40
CA THR A 67 22.41 -8.01 1.22
C THR A 67 21.12 -7.74 2.02
N ASN A 68 19.94 -8.06 1.46
CA ASN A 68 18.66 -7.72 2.08
C ASN A 68 17.54 -8.74 1.81
N HIS A 69 17.58 -9.86 2.55
CA HIS A 69 16.55 -10.91 2.48
C HIS A 69 15.16 -10.43 2.90
N THR A 70 15.08 -9.46 3.82
CA THR A 70 13.82 -8.91 4.34
C THR A 70 13.04 -8.19 3.24
N GLN A 71 13.74 -7.43 2.39
CA GLN A 71 13.10 -6.75 1.26
C GLN A 71 12.56 -7.75 0.24
N VAL A 72 13.33 -8.82 -0.07
CA VAL A 72 12.87 -9.90 -0.97
C VAL A 72 11.58 -10.55 -0.44
N GLN A 73 11.53 -10.89 0.85
CA GLN A 73 10.33 -11.46 1.47
C GLN A 73 9.14 -10.49 1.41
N SER A 74 9.38 -9.21 1.69
CA SER A 74 8.34 -8.17 1.64
C SER A 74 7.77 -8.01 0.24
N THR A 75 8.62 -8.04 -0.80
CA THR A 75 8.18 -8.00 -2.20
C THR A 75 7.33 -9.20 -2.58
N LEU A 76 7.69 -10.41 -2.14
CA LEU A 76 6.90 -11.62 -2.40
C LEU A 76 5.52 -11.55 -1.73
N LEU A 77 5.45 -11.00 -0.51
CA LEU A 77 4.18 -10.80 0.20
C LEU A 77 3.31 -9.72 -0.47
N ALA A 78 3.93 -8.62 -0.93
CA ALA A 78 3.27 -7.58 -1.71
C ALA A 78 2.72 -8.13 -3.04
N LEU A 79 3.51 -8.96 -3.74
CA LEU A 79 3.07 -9.63 -4.95
C LEU A 79 1.89 -10.59 -4.69
N ALA A 80 1.91 -11.38 -3.61
CA ALA A 80 0.80 -12.25 -3.24
C ALA A 80 -0.48 -11.44 -2.94
N SER A 81 -0.33 -10.32 -2.25
CA SER A 81 -1.41 -9.37 -1.94
C SER A 81 -2.00 -8.74 -3.22
N MET A 82 -1.15 -8.44 -4.22
CA MET A 82 -1.57 -7.95 -5.54
C MET A 82 -2.23 -9.06 -6.38
N ALA A 83 -1.76 -10.29 -6.29
CA ALA A 83 -2.39 -11.42 -6.96
C ALA A 83 -3.82 -11.68 -6.44
N LYS A 84 -4.04 -11.50 -5.13
CA LYS A 84 -5.38 -11.55 -4.52
C LYS A 84 -6.32 -10.49 -5.09
N THR A 85 -5.85 -9.27 -5.37
CA THR A 85 -6.73 -8.21 -5.91
C THR A 85 -7.19 -8.51 -7.32
N LYS A 86 -6.35 -9.16 -8.13
CA LYS A 86 -6.67 -9.61 -9.49
C LYS A 86 -7.52 -10.89 -9.54
N GLY A 87 -8.04 -11.37 -8.41
CA GLY A 87 -8.96 -12.50 -8.35
C GLY A 87 -8.28 -13.87 -8.22
N ASN A 88 -6.98 -13.91 -7.94
CA ASN A 88 -6.28 -15.17 -7.73
C ASN A 88 -6.58 -15.73 -6.32
N LYS A 89 -6.87 -17.03 -6.21
CA LYS A 89 -7.20 -17.71 -4.94
C LYS A 89 -5.93 -18.07 -4.14
N VAL A 90 -5.09 -17.09 -3.88
CA VAL A 90 -3.92 -17.26 -3.01
C VAL A 90 -4.40 -17.22 -1.55
N ASN A 91 -3.91 -18.08 -0.67
CA ASN A 91 -4.25 -17.99 0.77
C ASN A 91 -3.37 -16.99 1.53
N VAL A 92 -2.32 -16.46 0.89
CA VAL A 92 -1.28 -15.60 1.50
C VAL A 92 -1.46 -14.13 1.08
N GLY A 93 -1.21 -13.17 1.99
CA GLY A 93 -1.31 -11.72 1.75
C GLY A 93 -2.68 -11.10 2.08
N VAL A 94 -2.81 -9.78 2.01
CA VAL A 94 -4.08 -9.06 2.21
C VAL A 94 -4.52 -8.47 0.87
N LYS A 95 -5.82 -8.46 0.56
CA LYS A 95 -6.31 -7.81 -0.66
C LYS A 95 -5.99 -6.31 -0.56
N TYR A 96 -5.20 -5.76 -1.49
CA TYR A 96 -4.99 -4.30 -1.55
C TYR A 96 -6.34 -3.58 -1.70
N ALA A 97 -6.46 -2.45 -1.01
CA ALA A 97 -7.62 -1.58 -1.10
C ALA A 97 -7.70 -0.97 -2.51
N GLU A 98 -8.88 -1.08 -3.13
CA GLU A 98 -9.19 -0.41 -4.39
C GLU A 98 -9.78 0.97 -4.09
N LYS A 99 -9.38 2.00 -4.84
CA LYS A 99 -9.94 3.35 -4.68
C LYS A 99 -11.40 3.33 -5.12
N GLN A 100 -12.33 3.33 -4.16
CA GLN A 100 -13.74 3.53 -4.45
C GLN A 100 -14.04 5.03 -4.58
N GLU A 101 -14.04 5.54 -5.81
CA GLU A 101 -14.54 6.90 -6.08
C GLU A 101 -16.06 6.91 -5.92
N ARG A 102 -16.54 7.39 -4.77
CA ARG A 102 -17.97 7.60 -4.54
C ARG A 102 -18.43 8.78 -5.38
N LYS A 103 -19.13 8.49 -6.46
CA LYS A 103 -19.88 9.50 -7.21
C LYS A 103 -21.21 9.71 -6.50
N PHE A 104 -21.40 10.90 -5.95
CA PHE A 104 -22.68 11.31 -5.41
C PHE A 104 -23.46 12.01 -6.51
N GLU A 105 -24.77 11.75 -6.58
CA GLU A 105 -25.67 12.53 -7.42
C GLU A 105 -25.57 14.02 -7.05
N PRO A 106 -25.65 14.95 -8.04
CA PRO A 106 -25.49 16.37 -7.79
C PRO A 106 -26.53 16.91 -6.81
N GLU A 107 -27.72 16.30 -6.78
CA GLU A 107 -28.78 16.62 -5.84
C GLU A 107 -28.40 16.23 -4.40
N LYS A 108 -27.81 15.05 -4.20
CA LYS A 108 -27.27 14.61 -2.90
C LYS A 108 -26.14 15.51 -2.41
N LEU A 109 -25.29 15.98 -3.33
CA LEU A 109 -24.22 16.91 -3.02
C LEU A 109 -24.76 18.29 -2.62
N ARG A 110 -25.89 18.70 -3.19
CA ARG A 110 -26.60 19.95 -2.87
C ARG A 110 -27.30 19.87 -1.51
N GLU A 111 -27.93 18.74 -1.19
CA GLU A 111 -28.50 18.47 0.15
C GLU A 111 -27.43 18.59 1.26
N GLY A 112 -26.21 18.11 0.99
CA GLY A 112 -25.09 18.21 1.94
C GLY A 112 -24.70 19.65 2.30
N ARG A 113 -24.98 20.63 1.45
CA ARG A 113 -24.70 22.05 1.73
C ARG A 113 -25.65 22.66 2.75
N ASN A 114 -26.82 22.05 2.97
CA ASN A 114 -27.82 22.50 3.95
C ASN A 114 -27.58 21.89 5.33
N ILE A 115 -26.62 20.97 5.47
CA ILE A 115 -26.22 20.38 6.74
C ILE A 115 -25.14 21.27 7.36
N ILE A 116 -25.54 22.09 8.33
CA ILE A 116 -24.60 22.92 9.10
C ILE A 116 -23.85 22.01 10.07
N GLY A 117 -22.60 21.67 9.74
CA GLY A 117 -21.72 20.95 10.66
C GLY A 117 -21.48 21.77 11.94
N LEU A 118 -21.25 21.09 13.07
CA LEU A 118 -21.10 21.69 14.41
C LEU A 118 -20.03 22.81 14.50
N GLN A 119 -19.12 22.89 13.52
CA GLN A 119 -18.04 23.88 13.43
C GLN A 119 -18.24 24.96 12.35
N MET A 120 -19.38 25.01 11.67
CA MET A 120 -19.69 26.04 10.66
C MET A 120 -20.12 27.38 11.29
N GLY A 121 -19.66 27.67 12.51
CA GLY A 121 -19.74 28.99 13.13
C GLY A 121 -18.46 29.77 12.82
N THR A 122 -18.60 31.02 12.38
CA THR A 122 -17.44 31.92 12.26
C THR A 122 -16.97 32.37 13.65
N ASN A 123 -15.73 32.06 14.02
CA ASN A 123 -15.11 32.60 15.25
C ASN A 123 -14.76 34.10 15.13
N LYS A 124 -14.99 34.74 13.96
CA LYS A 124 -14.64 36.16 13.75
C LYS A 124 -15.36 37.15 14.66
N PHE A 125 -16.46 36.73 15.30
CA PHE A 125 -17.20 37.53 16.28
C PHE A 125 -17.30 36.86 17.66
N ALA A 126 -16.67 35.70 17.84
CA ALA A 126 -16.63 35.00 19.12
C ALA A 126 -15.60 35.69 20.03
N SER A 127 -16.03 36.73 20.74
CA SER A 127 -15.24 37.36 21.80
C SER A 127 -15.20 36.45 23.02
N GLN A 128 -14.02 36.27 23.63
CA GLN A 128 -13.87 35.59 24.92
C GLN A 128 -14.44 36.42 26.09
N GLN A 129 -14.91 37.65 25.84
CA GLN A 129 -15.55 38.47 26.85
C GLN A 129 -16.85 37.79 27.34
N GLY A 130 -16.86 37.39 28.60
CA GLY A 130 -17.98 36.70 29.25
C GLY A 130 -17.82 35.18 29.35
N MET A 131 -16.82 34.57 28.72
CA MET A 131 -16.49 33.16 28.95
C MET A 131 -15.70 33.01 30.25
N THR A 132 -16.31 32.38 31.24
CA THR A 132 -15.66 32.05 32.50
C THR A 132 -14.84 30.76 32.33
N ALA A 133 -13.55 30.80 32.65
CA ALA A 133 -12.67 29.63 32.49
C ALA A 133 -13.18 28.44 33.35
N TYR A 134 -12.96 27.21 32.89
CA TYR A 134 -13.24 26.02 33.69
C TYR A 134 -12.53 26.14 35.04
N GLY A 135 -13.29 26.12 36.15
CA GLY A 135 -12.78 26.31 37.51
C GLY A 135 -12.98 27.71 38.13
N THR A 136 -13.58 28.65 37.40
CA THR A 136 -14.01 29.93 37.97
C THR A 136 -15.16 29.74 38.95
N ARG A 137 -15.09 30.44 40.08
CA ARG A 137 -16.00 30.27 41.22
C ARG A 137 -17.38 30.79 40.84
N ARG A 138 -18.41 29.93 40.92
CA ARG A 138 -19.81 30.39 40.87
C ARG A 138 -20.03 31.26 42.11
N HIS A 139 -20.56 32.47 41.92
CA HIS A 139 -20.95 33.34 43.03
C HIS A 139 -21.98 32.55 43.87
N LEU A 140 -21.53 32.06 45.03
CA LEU A 140 -22.40 31.40 45.98
C LEU A 140 -23.19 32.53 46.66
N TYR A 141 -24.50 32.44 46.52
CA TYR A 141 -25.53 33.32 47.06
C TYR A 141 -25.17 33.96 48.41
N ASP A 142 -25.30 35.29 48.50
CA ASP A 142 -25.18 36.05 49.74
C ASP A 142 -26.53 36.05 50.48
N PRO A 143 -26.64 35.50 51.70
CA PRO A 143 -27.87 35.52 52.47
C PRO A 143 -27.90 36.72 53.43
N LYS A 144 -28.36 37.88 52.92
CA LYS A 144 -29.32 38.85 53.50
C LYS A 144 -29.04 40.29 53.11
#